data_AF-A0A371K0B0-F1
#
_entry.id   AF-A0A371K0B0-F1
#
_cell.length_a   1.000
_cell.length_b   1.000
_cell.length_c   1.000
_cell.angle_alpha   90.00
_cell.angle_beta   90.00
_cell.angle_gamma   90.00
#
_symmetry.space_group_name_H-M   'P 1'
#
loop_
_entity.id
_entity.type
_entity.pdbx_description
1 polymer ?
#
loop_
_entity_poly.entity_id
_entity_poly.type
_entity_poly.pdbx_seq_one_letter_code
_entity_poly.pdbx_strand_id
1 'polypeptide(L)'
;MRKRALLSCALVATGLFAAPAWAGSVQCDNDRAAGQYPCDNMGGLNYVYRSGQRGDWNGDDRLNSTNTGWYGWFFPGVERSYSFYAWLNNSAFTDAYARYGVIDTSNAYRQTAVINQNTAPGGWNYAGYGRGYLFTVTPSGNGRNGADIVQLYYADGLAAAADAAPRVTEANRDFSGRCPSATPADPRIAALQQRMLDAPDAYRDAVGSVDLRFRNNGQNEAIDFEVSRTQRSSFVRIARGQDRVEEHATRNGSSLSLYPQAKAYKTTLLADLPAPGGPRVYRNARCEAVFVHRGDASGAIGADNVIAPQNYAFWLSTEDVRIAGRQRLLGREATVVAGKHADYLGEKLGAATFRMWVDDKTGALLRLVGRDRTGAVAYSIDVRELRFDTGLELKPSMAAPQGWSRLETR
;
A
#
# COMPACT_ATOMS: atom_id res chain seq x y z
N MET A 1 73.37 16.82 42.20
CA MET A 1 72.41 15.70 42.38
C MET A 1 71.04 16.13 41.90
N ARG A 2 70.61 15.73 40.69
CA ARG A 2 69.28 16.05 40.14
C ARG A 2 68.54 14.74 39.90
N LYS A 3 67.49 14.51 40.70
CA LYS A 3 66.58 13.36 40.56
C LYS A 3 65.65 13.62 39.37
N ARG A 4 65.65 12.70 38.40
CA ARG A 4 64.66 12.65 37.30
C ARG A 4 63.41 11.94 37.82
N ALA A 5 62.27 12.63 37.80
CA ALA A 5 60.96 12.04 38.03
C ALA A 5 60.43 11.47 36.70
N LEU A 6 60.15 10.16 36.69
CA LEU A 6 59.40 9.49 35.64
C LEU A 6 57.91 9.83 35.83
N LEU A 7 57.32 10.55 34.88
CA LEU A 7 55.87 10.68 34.76
C LEU A 7 55.34 9.42 34.06
N SER A 8 54.61 8.60 34.81
CA SER A 8 53.81 7.51 34.28
C SER A 8 52.50 8.07 33.73
N CYS A 9 52.34 8.16 32.41
CA CYS A 9 51.06 8.43 31.77
C CYS A 9 50.14 7.21 31.95
N ALA A 10 49.11 7.36 32.78
CA ALA A 10 47.99 6.43 32.84
C ALA A 10 47.12 6.64 31.59
N LEU A 11 47.17 5.67 30.66
CA LEU A 11 46.21 5.54 29.57
C LEU A 11 44.85 5.17 30.16
N VAL A 12 43.96 6.16 30.29
CA VAL A 12 42.53 5.91 30.52
C VAL A 12 41.97 5.35 29.22
N ALA A 13 41.83 4.02 29.15
CA ALA A 13 41.05 3.36 28.12
C ALA A 13 39.57 3.70 28.35
N THR A 14 39.12 4.84 27.83
CA THR A 14 37.70 5.11 27.67
C THR A 14 37.16 4.06 26.71
N GLY A 15 36.52 3.03 27.26
CA GLY A 15 35.67 2.12 26.52
C GLY A 15 34.57 2.92 25.85
N LEU A 16 34.82 3.35 24.61
CA LEU A 16 33.78 3.74 23.68
C LEU A 16 32.96 2.47 23.45
N PHE A 17 31.87 2.32 24.21
CA PHE A 17 30.77 1.49 23.78
C PHE A 17 30.32 2.08 22.44
N ALA A 18 30.79 1.49 21.35
CA ALA A 18 30.21 1.74 20.05
C ALA A 18 28.71 1.47 20.21
N ALA A 19 27.89 2.51 20.06
CA ALA A 19 26.46 2.31 19.95
C ALA A 19 26.25 1.20 18.91
N PRO A 20 25.40 0.19 19.18
CA PRO A 20 25.17 -0.86 18.22
C PRO A 20 24.86 -0.21 16.88
N ALA A 21 25.62 -0.56 15.85
CA ALA A 21 25.31 -0.17 14.49
C ALA A 21 23.98 -0.86 14.17
N TRP A 22 22.86 -0.17 14.46
CA TRP A 22 21.56 -0.61 14.02
C TRP A 22 21.64 -0.64 12.51
N ALA A 23 21.72 -1.85 11.94
CA ALA A 23 21.59 -2.08 10.51
C ALA A 23 20.40 -1.25 10.01
N GLY A 24 20.49 -0.67 8.81
CA GLY A 24 19.57 0.35 8.28
C GLY A 24 18.07 -0.01 8.18
N SER A 25 17.63 -1.12 8.78
CA SER A 25 16.24 -1.51 8.96
C SER A 25 16.01 -2.26 10.26
N VAL A 26 14.78 -2.20 10.80
CA VAL A 26 14.28 -3.09 11.85
C VAL A 26 13.05 -3.85 11.37
N GLN A 27 12.85 -5.05 11.88
CA GLN A 27 11.67 -5.87 11.60
C GLN A 27 10.88 -6.10 12.89
N CYS A 28 9.59 -6.37 12.76
CA CYS A 28 8.73 -6.74 13.89
C CYS A 28 7.65 -7.71 13.44
N ASP A 29 7.73 -8.95 13.93
CA ASP A 29 6.69 -9.96 13.70
C ASP A 29 5.41 -9.63 14.46
N ASN A 30 4.34 -10.30 14.07
CA ASN A 30 3.01 -10.28 14.68
C ASN A 30 2.86 -11.18 15.95
N ASP A 31 3.82 -12.06 16.22
CA ASP A 31 3.79 -13.04 17.31
C ASP A 31 5.12 -13.14 18.08
N ARG A 32 5.99 -12.14 17.90
CA ARG A 32 7.40 -12.17 18.32
C ARG A 32 7.65 -12.68 19.74
N ALA A 33 8.66 -13.55 19.86
CA ALA A 33 9.22 -13.93 21.15
C ALA A 33 10.00 -12.76 21.79
N ALA A 34 10.04 -12.71 23.11
CA ALA A 34 10.79 -11.70 23.85
C ALA A 34 12.27 -11.71 23.42
N GLY A 35 12.77 -10.56 22.95
CA GLY A 35 14.15 -10.39 22.48
C GLY A 35 14.42 -10.79 21.03
N GLN A 36 13.45 -11.36 20.30
CA GLN A 36 13.62 -11.70 18.88
C GLN A 36 13.71 -10.46 17.98
N TYR A 37 12.91 -9.45 18.29
CA TYR A 37 12.86 -8.18 17.57
C TYR A 37 12.86 -7.00 18.55
N PRO A 38 13.38 -5.82 18.15
CA PRO A 38 13.40 -4.62 18.98
C PRO A 38 12.04 -3.90 18.98
N CYS A 39 10.96 -4.65 19.22
CA CYS A 39 9.58 -4.17 19.17
C CYS A 39 8.68 -5.01 20.08
N ASP A 40 7.45 -4.54 20.29
CA ASP A 40 6.32 -5.28 20.85
C ASP A 40 5.12 -5.18 19.88
N ASN A 41 4.08 -6.00 20.10
CA ASN A 41 2.81 -5.86 19.41
C ASN A 41 1.79 -5.19 20.33
N MET A 42 0.97 -4.30 19.77
CA MET A 42 -0.06 -3.56 20.50
C MET A 42 -1.40 -3.62 19.75
N GLY A 43 -2.48 -3.42 20.51
CA GLY A 43 -3.83 -3.55 19.99
C GLY A 43 -4.18 -5.02 19.72
N GLY A 44 -4.89 -5.28 18.64
CA GLY A 44 -5.24 -6.63 18.21
C GLY A 44 -6.54 -7.17 18.80
N LEU A 45 -7.36 -6.32 19.42
CA LEU A 45 -8.76 -6.70 19.70
C LEU A 45 -9.39 -7.09 18.36
N ASN A 46 -9.86 -8.34 18.27
CA ASN A 46 -10.40 -9.00 17.06
C ASN A 46 -9.41 -9.47 15.99
N TYR A 47 -8.10 -9.37 16.22
CA TYR A 47 -7.09 -9.99 15.37
C TYR A 47 -6.74 -11.38 15.92
N VAL A 48 -7.24 -12.41 15.25
CA VAL A 48 -7.06 -13.80 15.63
C VAL A 48 -5.73 -14.29 15.09
N TYR A 49 -4.88 -14.81 15.96
CA TYR A 49 -3.65 -15.48 15.57
C TYR A 49 -3.95 -16.79 14.84
N ARG A 50 -3.22 -17.05 13.75
CA ARG A 50 -3.32 -18.29 12.98
C ARG A 50 -1.91 -18.76 12.64
N SER A 51 -1.66 -20.06 12.74
CA SER A 51 -0.38 -20.66 12.34
C SER A 51 -0.57 -21.64 11.18
N GLY A 52 0.53 -22.04 10.55
CA GLY A 52 0.56 -22.99 9.43
C GLY A 52 -0.03 -22.44 8.13
N GLN A 53 -0.10 -21.11 8.00
CA GLN A 53 -0.65 -20.46 6.82
C GLN A 53 0.42 -20.35 5.73
N ARG A 54 0.05 -20.68 4.49
CA ARG A 54 0.99 -20.64 3.36
C ARG A 54 1.26 -19.20 2.94
N GLY A 55 2.55 -18.87 2.81
CA GLY A 55 3.02 -17.58 2.29
C GLY A 55 3.35 -16.56 3.37
N ASP A 56 2.79 -16.75 4.56
CA ASP A 56 3.00 -15.90 5.72
C ASP A 56 4.47 -15.91 6.16
N TRP A 57 4.90 -14.80 6.76
CA TRP A 57 6.20 -14.75 7.40
C TRP A 57 6.22 -15.75 8.53
N ASN A 58 7.31 -16.51 8.65
CA ASN A 58 7.50 -17.57 9.65
C ASN A 58 6.41 -18.70 9.69
N GLY A 59 5.36 -18.60 8.88
CA GLY A 59 4.23 -19.52 8.83
C GLY A 59 3.00 -19.10 9.63
N ASP A 60 2.90 -17.86 10.11
CA ASP A 60 1.77 -17.40 10.90
C ASP A 60 1.28 -15.98 10.57
N ASP A 61 0.06 -15.66 11.00
CA ASP A 61 -0.49 -14.32 10.85
C ASP A 61 -1.49 -13.93 11.95
N ARG A 62 -1.97 -12.69 11.84
CA ARG A 62 -3.10 -12.14 12.57
C ARG A 62 -4.18 -11.73 11.57
N LEU A 63 -5.36 -12.32 11.67
CA LEU A 63 -6.49 -12.02 10.79
C LEU A 63 -7.66 -11.38 11.55
N ASN A 64 -8.16 -10.27 11.03
CA ASN A 64 -9.38 -9.64 11.50
C ASN A 64 -10.53 -9.86 10.53
N SER A 65 -11.56 -10.59 10.98
CA SER A 65 -12.80 -10.83 10.22
C SER A 65 -14.00 -10.04 10.74
N THR A 66 -13.83 -9.30 11.84
CA THR A 66 -14.91 -8.52 12.48
C THR A 66 -15.06 -7.13 11.90
N ASN A 67 -14.06 -6.66 11.13
CA ASN A 67 -14.02 -5.32 10.56
C ASN A 67 -14.01 -4.19 11.60
N THR A 68 -13.49 -4.45 12.79
CA THR A 68 -13.37 -3.47 13.88
C THR A 68 -12.05 -3.63 14.63
N GLY A 69 -11.60 -2.58 15.30
CA GLY A 69 -10.32 -2.57 16.02
C GLY A 69 -9.13 -2.16 15.14
N TRP A 70 -7.92 -2.37 15.64
CA TRP A 70 -6.67 -2.12 14.93
C TRP A 70 -5.59 -3.08 15.46
N TYR A 71 -4.56 -3.30 14.66
CA TYR A 71 -3.36 -4.03 15.07
C TYR A 71 -2.14 -3.15 14.85
N GLY A 72 -1.13 -3.23 15.73
CA GLY A 72 0.07 -2.45 15.55
C GLY A 72 1.35 -3.06 16.10
N TRP A 73 2.45 -2.55 15.55
CA TRP A 73 3.82 -2.89 15.89
C TRP A 73 4.45 -1.67 16.59
N PHE A 74 4.79 -1.85 17.85
CA PHE A 74 5.31 -0.84 18.76
C PHE A 74 6.83 -0.94 18.85
N PHE A 75 7.53 0.16 18.58
CA PHE A 75 8.98 0.24 18.63
C PHE A 75 9.39 1.18 19.76
N PRO A 76 9.72 0.65 20.95
CA PRO A 76 10.03 1.47 22.11
C PRO A 76 11.27 2.33 21.89
N GLY A 77 11.23 3.55 22.44
CA GLY A 77 12.45 4.30 22.77
C GLY A 77 13.00 5.25 21.71
N VAL A 78 12.52 5.28 20.46
CA VAL A 78 12.89 6.39 19.56
C VAL A 78 11.82 6.69 18.51
N GLU A 79 11.13 7.82 18.69
CA GLU A 79 10.36 8.43 17.62
C GLU A 79 11.33 8.85 16.50
N ARG A 80 11.26 8.15 15.38
CA ARG A 80 12.05 8.47 14.18
C ARG A 80 11.16 8.43 12.97
N SER A 81 11.75 8.89 11.88
CA SER A 81 11.17 8.84 10.56
C SER A 81 11.50 7.50 9.91
N TYR A 82 10.46 6.78 9.50
CA TYR A 82 10.59 5.42 8.94
C TYR A 82 9.81 5.28 7.64
N SER A 83 10.44 4.60 6.68
CA SER A 83 9.73 3.96 5.57
C SER A 83 9.20 2.62 6.04
N PHE A 84 7.90 2.42 5.90
CA PHE A 84 7.15 1.30 6.48
C PHE A 84 6.72 0.33 5.38
N TYR A 85 7.09 -0.94 5.52
CA TYR A 85 6.67 -2.04 4.64
C TYR A 85 5.94 -3.10 5.45
N ALA A 86 4.89 -3.67 4.85
CA ALA A 86 4.14 -4.80 5.40
C ALA A 86 4.30 -6.02 4.48
N TRP A 87 4.49 -7.20 5.07
CA TRP A 87 4.44 -8.44 4.30
C TRP A 87 3.00 -8.82 4.01
N LEU A 88 2.66 -8.97 2.72
CA LEU A 88 1.33 -9.38 2.28
C LEU A 88 1.50 -10.58 1.37
N ASN A 89 1.26 -11.78 1.89
CA ASN A 89 1.35 -13.01 1.10
C ASN A 89 0.39 -14.10 1.58
N ASN A 90 -0.66 -13.72 2.32
CA ASN A 90 -1.76 -14.60 2.74
C ASN A 90 -2.99 -14.40 1.83
N SER A 91 -3.62 -15.49 1.38
CA SER A 91 -4.79 -15.43 0.48
C SER A 91 -6.06 -14.95 1.20
N ALA A 92 -6.12 -15.04 2.54
CA ALA A 92 -7.25 -14.57 3.32
C ALA A 92 -7.26 -13.03 3.53
N PHE A 93 -6.15 -12.33 3.26
CA PHE A 93 -6.06 -10.87 3.41
C PHE A 93 -6.78 -10.19 2.24
N THR A 94 -8.05 -9.86 2.43
CA THR A 94 -8.97 -9.48 1.35
C THR A 94 -9.58 -8.10 1.52
N ASP A 95 -9.13 -7.33 2.52
CA ASP A 95 -9.59 -5.95 2.71
C ASP A 95 -9.16 -5.05 1.55
N ALA A 96 -10.14 -4.56 0.78
CA ALA A 96 -9.89 -3.73 -0.39
C ALA A 96 -9.39 -2.32 -0.05
N TYR A 97 -9.53 -1.87 1.20
CA TYR A 97 -9.15 -0.52 1.62
C TYR A 97 -8.45 -0.52 3.00
N ALA A 98 -7.59 -1.50 3.26
CA ALA A 98 -6.84 -1.58 4.51
C ALA A 98 -6.05 -0.29 4.75
N ARG A 99 -6.26 0.33 5.91
CA ARG A 99 -5.63 1.61 6.25
C ARG A 99 -4.39 1.36 7.09
N TYR A 100 -3.27 1.90 6.63
CA TYR A 100 -2.01 1.87 7.34
C TYR A 100 -1.71 3.26 7.89
N GLY A 101 -1.13 3.31 9.09
CA GLY A 101 -0.80 4.59 9.70
C GLY A 101 0.27 4.49 10.77
N VAL A 102 0.57 5.65 11.33
CA VAL A 102 1.56 5.82 12.40
C VAL A 102 0.96 6.67 13.52
N ILE A 103 1.32 6.34 14.76
CA ILE A 103 1.05 7.15 15.94
C ILE A 103 2.38 7.69 16.47
N ASP A 104 2.43 9.01 16.66
CA ASP A 104 3.58 9.74 17.22
C ASP A 104 3.46 9.94 18.74
N THR A 105 4.47 10.53 19.37
CA THR A 105 4.51 10.77 20.83
C THR A 105 3.46 11.75 21.34
N SER A 106 2.79 12.49 20.44
CA SER A 106 1.62 13.30 20.78
C SER A 106 0.30 12.51 20.75
N ASN A 107 0.38 11.19 20.52
CA ASN A 107 -0.75 10.30 20.24
C ASN A 107 -1.55 10.72 18.99
N ALA A 108 -0.94 11.46 18.06
CA ALA A 108 -1.60 11.82 16.82
C ALA A 108 -1.49 10.66 15.82
N TYR A 109 -2.64 10.17 15.36
CA TYR A 109 -2.71 9.21 14.26
C TYR A 109 -2.60 9.92 12.91
N ARG A 110 -1.70 9.42 12.05
CA ARG A 110 -1.58 9.83 10.65
C ARG A 110 -1.69 8.62 9.75
N GLN A 111 -2.64 8.63 8.83
CA GLN A 111 -2.76 7.58 7.81
C GLN A 111 -1.66 7.77 6.76
N THR A 112 -0.83 6.75 6.57
CA THR A 112 0.32 6.77 5.65
C THR A 112 -0.01 6.14 4.31
N ALA A 113 -0.92 5.17 4.29
CA ALA A 113 -1.38 4.53 3.06
C ALA A 113 -2.78 3.91 3.20
N VAL A 114 -3.43 3.72 2.07
CA VAL A 114 -4.50 2.73 1.90
C VAL A 114 -3.98 1.70 0.92
N ILE A 115 -3.89 0.44 1.35
CA ILE A 115 -3.48 -0.66 0.47
C ILE A 115 -4.69 -1.57 0.25
N ASN A 116 -4.99 -1.84 -1.00
CA ASN A 116 -5.92 -2.88 -1.37
C ASN A 116 -5.25 -4.25 -1.15
N GLN A 117 -5.40 -4.82 0.05
CA GLN A 117 -4.83 -6.12 0.38
C GLN A 117 -5.38 -7.18 -0.57
N ASN A 118 -6.65 -7.08 -1.00
CA ASN A 118 -7.26 -8.06 -1.90
C ASN A 118 -6.48 -8.27 -3.20
N THR A 119 -5.92 -7.20 -3.78
CA THR A 119 -5.23 -7.20 -5.07
C THR A 119 -3.72 -7.01 -4.96
N ALA A 120 -3.19 -6.79 -3.76
CA ALA A 120 -1.77 -6.63 -3.51
C ALA A 120 -1.00 -7.88 -3.92
N PRO A 121 0.14 -7.74 -4.63
CA PRO A 121 1.01 -8.86 -4.95
C PRO A 121 1.71 -9.41 -3.69
N GLY A 122 2.11 -10.69 -3.78
CA GLY A 122 2.76 -11.43 -2.70
C GLY A 122 4.17 -10.91 -2.39
N GLY A 123 4.41 -10.41 -1.18
CA GLY A 123 5.73 -9.95 -0.72
C GLY A 123 5.69 -8.68 0.15
N TRP A 124 6.79 -7.93 0.18
CA TRP A 124 6.88 -6.66 0.90
C TRP A 124 6.17 -5.55 0.13
N ASN A 125 5.15 -4.96 0.74
CA ASN A 125 4.38 -3.86 0.17
C ASN A 125 4.63 -2.59 0.99
N TYR A 126 5.00 -1.49 0.33
CA TYR A 126 5.23 -0.21 0.99
C TYR A 126 3.92 0.38 1.52
N ALA A 127 3.83 0.51 2.83
CA ALA A 127 2.71 1.04 3.59
C ALA A 127 2.86 2.52 3.98
N GLY A 128 3.85 3.19 3.38
CA GLY A 128 4.04 4.64 3.49
C GLY A 128 5.23 5.03 4.36
N TYR A 129 5.24 6.29 4.75
CA TYR A 129 6.27 6.87 5.59
C TYR A 129 5.65 7.59 6.77
N GLY A 130 6.31 7.53 7.92
CA GLY A 130 5.77 8.12 9.14
C GLY A 130 6.85 8.44 10.15
N ARG A 131 6.64 9.51 10.91
CA ARG A 131 7.38 9.74 12.15
C ARG A 131 6.52 9.26 13.31
N GLY A 132 7.03 8.30 14.08
CA GLY A 132 6.30 7.76 15.21
C GLY A 132 6.97 6.54 15.83
N TYR A 133 6.25 5.89 16.72
CA TYR A 133 6.71 4.71 17.45
C TYR A 133 5.75 3.52 17.33
N LEU A 134 4.51 3.74 16.90
CA LEU A 134 3.51 2.70 16.72
C LEU A 134 2.98 2.74 15.29
N PHE A 135 3.22 1.66 14.56
CA PHE A 135 2.74 1.47 13.17
C PHE A 135 1.52 0.59 13.21
N THR A 136 0.46 0.96 12.50
CA THR A 136 -0.83 0.27 12.62
C THR A 136 -1.40 -0.12 11.27
N VAL A 137 -2.21 -1.17 11.30
CA VAL A 137 -3.18 -1.50 10.25
C VAL A 137 -4.57 -1.50 10.87
N THR A 138 -5.54 -0.96 10.14
CA THR A 138 -6.94 -0.85 10.56
C THR A 138 -7.83 -1.35 9.42
N PRO A 139 -8.85 -2.20 9.72
CA PRO A 139 -9.78 -2.67 8.72
C PRO A 139 -10.63 -1.52 8.17
N SER A 140 -11.00 -1.65 6.90
CA SER A 140 -11.90 -0.73 6.23
C SER A 140 -13.37 -1.12 6.35
N GLY A 141 -13.65 -2.39 6.66
CA GLY A 141 -14.99 -2.96 6.50
C GLY A 141 -15.27 -3.59 5.13
N ASN A 142 -14.25 -3.81 4.30
CA ASN A 142 -14.41 -4.32 2.93
C ASN A 142 -13.56 -5.55 2.62
N GLY A 143 -13.66 -6.55 3.48
CA GLY A 143 -12.93 -7.82 3.38
C GLY A 143 -12.33 -8.19 4.73
N ARG A 144 -11.46 -9.20 4.76
CA ARG A 144 -10.73 -9.56 5.99
C ARG A 144 -9.38 -8.86 6.00
N ASN A 145 -9.07 -8.16 7.08
CA ASN A 145 -7.83 -7.40 7.20
C ASN A 145 -6.73 -8.23 7.86
N GLY A 146 -5.58 -8.30 7.22
CA GLY A 146 -4.42 -9.06 7.69
C GLY A 146 -3.32 -8.21 8.28
N ALA A 147 -2.61 -8.79 9.25
CA ALA A 147 -1.36 -8.30 9.81
C ALA A 147 -0.40 -9.49 9.98
N ASP A 148 0.84 -9.30 9.54
CA ASP A 148 1.93 -10.29 9.60
C ASP A 148 3.19 -9.52 10.09
N ILE A 149 4.35 -9.73 9.50
CA ILE A 149 5.55 -8.96 9.80
C ILE A 149 5.56 -7.57 9.14
N VAL A 150 6.24 -6.63 9.80
CA VAL A 150 6.61 -5.34 9.23
C VAL A 150 8.11 -5.12 9.19
N GLN A 151 8.55 -4.32 8.22
CA GLN A 151 9.92 -3.85 8.12
C GLN A 151 9.94 -2.32 8.03
N LEU A 152 10.75 -1.70 8.89
CA LEU A 152 10.98 -0.27 8.92
C LEU A 152 12.39 0.05 8.48
N TYR A 153 12.56 1.00 7.57
CA TYR A 153 13.86 1.53 7.16
C TYR A 153 14.05 2.92 7.76
N TYR A 154 15.20 3.13 8.40
CA TYR A 154 15.53 4.44 8.97
C TYR A 154 15.75 5.47 7.87
N ALA A 155 15.20 6.66 8.07
CA ALA A 155 15.45 7.80 7.20
C ALA A 155 15.91 9.03 7.98
N ASP A 156 17.01 9.64 7.55
CA ASP A 156 17.50 10.91 8.07
C ASP A 156 16.73 12.09 7.44
N GLY A 157 15.42 12.15 7.72
CA GLY A 157 14.51 13.19 7.23
C GLY A 157 13.65 12.79 6.02
N LEU A 158 12.67 13.64 5.69
CA LEU A 158 11.63 13.38 4.66
C LEU A 158 12.18 13.10 3.26
N ALA A 159 13.23 13.82 2.82
CA ALA A 159 13.85 13.62 1.51
C ALA A 159 14.65 12.30 1.45
N ALA A 160 15.41 12.01 2.52
CA ALA A 160 16.12 10.74 2.66
C ALA A 160 15.16 9.54 2.81
N ALA A 161 13.89 9.77 3.15
CA ALA A 161 12.88 8.73 3.32
C ALA A 161 12.15 8.32 2.04
N ALA A 162 11.90 9.30 1.16
CA ALA A 162 11.43 9.06 -0.19
C ALA A 162 12.45 8.20 -0.97
N ASP A 163 13.73 8.46 -0.70
CA ASP A 163 14.90 7.73 -1.21
C ASP A 163 15.36 6.60 -0.27
N ALA A 164 14.73 6.42 0.89
CA ALA A 164 14.88 5.23 1.73
C ALA A 164 14.06 4.07 1.16
N ALA A 165 13.94 4.01 -0.17
CA ALA A 165 14.20 2.77 -0.85
C ALA A 165 15.42 2.17 -0.14
N PRO A 166 15.32 0.92 0.32
CA PRO A 166 16.43 0.36 1.03
C PRO A 166 17.65 0.54 0.12
N ARG A 167 18.79 1.00 0.66
CA ARG A 167 20.08 0.97 -0.05
C ARG A 167 20.44 -0.49 -0.29
N VAL A 168 19.59 -1.16 -1.05
CA VAL A 168 19.60 -2.55 -1.41
C VAL A 168 20.18 -2.48 -2.79
N THR A 169 21.49 -2.67 -2.82
CA THR A 169 22.10 -3.46 -3.88
C THR A 169 21.12 -4.56 -4.24
N GLU A 170 20.54 -4.49 -5.44
CA GLU A 170 19.72 -5.56 -6.00
C GLU A 170 20.40 -6.88 -5.68
N ALA A 171 19.63 -7.80 -5.10
CA ALA A 171 20.15 -9.12 -4.86
C ALA A 171 20.34 -9.80 -6.20
N ASN A 172 21.58 -9.81 -6.63
CA ASN A 172 22.02 -10.81 -7.54
C ASN A 172 21.94 -12.19 -6.77
N ARG A 173 20.88 -13.08 -6.85
CA ARG A 173 20.82 -14.63 -6.79
C ARG A 173 19.92 -15.59 -7.71
N ASP A 174 20.49 -16.29 -8.73
CA ASP A 174 20.10 -17.34 -9.74
C ASP A 174 21.28 -18.33 -9.77
N PHE A 175 21.42 -19.24 -10.74
CA PHE A 175 22.39 -20.34 -10.69
C PHE A 175 23.89 -19.92 -10.65
N SER A 176 24.20 -18.63 -10.84
CA SER A 176 25.50 -17.97 -10.55
C SER A 176 25.49 -17.09 -9.29
N GLY A 177 24.29 -16.84 -8.82
CA GLY A 177 23.91 -15.76 -7.94
C GLY A 177 23.31 -14.52 -8.64
N ARG A 178 22.23 -14.51 -9.49
CA ARG A 178 21.19 -13.41 -9.72
C ARG A 178 19.63 -13.57 -9.52
N CYS A 179 18.89 -12.82 -8.66
CA CYS A 179 17.46 -13.13 -8.36
C CYS A 179 16.65 -12.89 -9.63
N PRO A 180 15.58 -13.65 -9.92
CA PRO A 180 14.77 -13.38 -11.10
C PRO A 180 14.35 -11.91 -11.11
N SER A 181 14.61 -11.22 -12.21
CA SER A 181 14.26 -9.81 -12.36
C SER A 181 12.78 -9.62 -12.05
N ALA A 182 12.46 -8.60 -11.26
CA ALA A 182 11.06 -8.22 -11.05
C ALA A 182 10.52 -7.31 -12.17
N THR A 183 11.38 -6.91 -13.10
CA THR A 183 10.99 -6.12 -14.27
C THR A 183 10.50 -7.05 -15.39
N PRO A 184 9.41 -6.71 -16.09
CA PRO A 184 8.92 -7.52 -17.22
C PRO A 184 9.98 -7.68 -18.31
N ALA A 185 10.12 -8.88 -18.85
CA ALA A 185 11.11 -9.17 -19.90
C ALA A 185 10.80 -8.47 -21.23
N ASP A 186 9.52 -8.27 -21.58
CA ASP A 186 9.13 -7.49 -22.77
C ASP A 186 9.24 -5.98 -22.45
N PRO A 187 10.11 -5.22 -23.14
CA PRO A 187 10.30 -3.79 -22.87
C PRO A 187 9.02 -2.97 -23.08
N ARG A 188 8.08 -3.43 -23.91
CA ARG A 188 6.79 -2.76 -24.12
C ARG A 188 5.86 -2.95 -22.91
N ILE A 189 5.91 -4.12 -22.26
CA ILE A 189 5.19 -4.37 -21.01
C ILE A 189 5.83 -3.58 -19.87
N ALA A 190 7.18 -3.54 -19.79
CA ALA A 190 7.88 -2.72 -18.81
C ALA A 190 7.52 -1.23 -18.94
N ALA A 191 7.48 -0.70 -20.17
CA ALA A 191 7.07 0.68 -20.41
C ALA A 191 5.59 0.93 -20.04
N LEU A 192 4.71 -0.04 -20.26
CA LEU A 192 3.30 0.07 -19.85
C LEU A 192 3.16 0.03 -18.32
N GLN A 193 3.88 -0.87 -17.65
CA GLN A 193 3.93 -0.95 -16.19
C GLN A 193 4.38 0.38 -15.59
N GLN A 194 5.47 0.96 -16.10
CA GLN A 194 5.95 2.26 -15.62
C GLN A 194 4.89 3.36 -15.81
N ARG A 195 4.23 3.41 -16.99
CA ARG A 195 3.12 4.36 -17.21
C ARG A 195 1.97 4.17 -16.21
N MET A 196 1.62 2.94 -15.85
CA MET A 196 0.58 2.68 -14.85
C MET A 196 1.01 3.14 -13.44
N LEU A 197 2.28 2.97 -13.08
CA LEU A 197 2.85 3.40 -11.81
C LEU A 197 2.92 4.94 -11.69
N ASP A 198 3.18 5.61 -12.81
CA ASP A 198 3.29 7.06 -12.92
C ASP A 198 1.99 7.74 -13.38
N ALA A 199 0.89 6.97 -13.51
CA ALA A 199 -0.38 7.48 -14.00
C ALA A 199 -0.85 8.78 -13.33
N PRO A 200 -0.68 8.98 -12.00
CA PRO A 200 -1.07 10.22 -11.33
C PRO A 200 -0.33 11.49 -11.76
N ASP A 201 0.76 11.38 -12.52
CA ASP A 201 1.50 12.52 -13.09
C ASP A 201 1.08 12.87 -14.52
N ALA A 202 0.26 12.02 -15.15
CA ALA A 202 -0.14 12.18 -16.54
C ALA A 202 -1.38 13.08 -16.73
N TYR A 203 -1.99 13.57 -15.65
CA TYR A 203 -3.20 14.40 -15.66
C TYR A 203 -3.24 15.37 -14.47
N ARG A 204 -3.95 16.49 -14.61
CA ARG A 204 -4.16 17.50 -13.55
C ARG A 204 -5.38 17.21 -12.71
N ASP A 205 -6.44 16.73 -13.35
CA ASP A 205 -7.70 16.38 -12.73
C ASP A 205 -8.35 15.20 -13.47
N ALA A 206 -9.22 14.48 -12.76
CA ALA A 206 -9.96 13.35 -13.30
C ALA A 206 -11.40 13.34 -12.75
N VAL A 207 -12.36 13.07 -13.63
CA VAL A 207 -13.76 12.81 -13.29
C VAL A 207 -14.16 11.49 -13.92
N GLY A 208 -14.80 10.61 -13.16
CA GLY A 208 -15.18 9.33 -13.71
C GLY A 208 -16.09 8.50 -12.81
N SER A 209 -16.46 7.35 -13.34
CA SER A 209 -17.24 6.36 -12.63
C SER A 209 -16.84 4.94 -13.04
N VAL A 210 -16.86 4.01 -12.10
CA VAL A 210 -16.36 2.64 -12.27
C VAL A 210 -17.18 1.65 -11.45
N ASP A 211 -17.39 0.45 -11.99
CA ASP A 211 -17.97 -0.67 -11.27
C ASP A 211 -16.88 -1.70 -10.95
N LEU A 212 -16.79 -2.13 -9.69
CA LEU A 212 -15.84 -3.14 -9.21
C LEU A 212 -16.59 -4.35 -8.67
N ARG A 213 -16.17 -5.54 -9.09
CA ARG A 213 -16.73 -6.81 -8.62
C ARG A 213 -15.62 -7.79 -8.33
N PHE A 214 -15.51 -8.28 -7.10
CA PHE A 214 -14.59 -9.35 -6.72
C PHE A 214 -15.35 -10.44 -5.95
N ARG A 215 -15.44 -11.64 -6.53
CA ARG A 215 -16.22 -12.75 -5.94
C ARG A 215 -15.61 -13.24 -4.63
N ASN A 216 -14.29 -13.23 -4.52
CA ASN A 216 -13.56 -13.83 -3.41
C ASN A 216 -13.81 -13.15 -2.05
N ASN A 217 -14.11 -11.84 -2.05
CA ASN A 217 -14.42 -11.07 -0.85
C ASN A 217 -15.82 -10.45 -0.86
N GLY A 218 -16.63 -10.74 -1.89
CA GLY A 218 -17.97 -10.20 -2.05
C GLY A 218 -18.03 -8.71 -2.41
N GLN A 219 -16.90 -8.09 -2.76
CA GLN A 219 -16.87 -6.69 -3.17
C GLN A 219 -17.73 -6.50 -4.42
N ASN A 220 -18.68 -5.58 -4.34
CA ASN A 220 -19.54 -5.15 -5.43
C ASN A 220 -19.86 -3.68 -5.23
N GLU A 221 -19.17 -2.83 -5.98
CA GLU A 221 -19.17 -1.38 -5.75
C GLU A 221 -19.39 -0.63 -7.06
N ALA A 222 -20.17 0.44 -6.98
CA ALA A 222 -20.22 1.48 -7.99
C ALA A 222 -19.59 2.73 -7.37
N ILE A 223 -18.53 3.23 -8.00
CA ILE A 223 -17.75 4.36 -7.51
C ILE A 223 -17.89 5.50 -8.51
N ASP A 224 -18.28 6.68 -8.02
CA ASP A 224 -18.24 7.94 -8.75
C ASP A 224 -17.18 8.83 -8.09
N PHE A 225 -16.33 9.48 -8.88
CA PHE A 225 -15.21 10.25 -8.34
C PHE A 225 -14.91 11.54 -9.11
N GLU A 226 -14.44 12.51 -8.35
CA GLU A 226 -13.85 13.76 -8.80
C GLU A 226 -12.52 13.95 -8.06
N VAL A 227 -11.45 14.19 -8.81
CA VAL A 227 -10.09 14.24 -8.26
C VAL A 227 -9.34 15.41 -8.87
N SER A 228 -8.76 16.26 -8.02
CA SER A 228 -7.84 17.32 -8.43
C SER A 228 -6.46 17.07 -7.84
N ARG A 229 -5.48 16.80 -8.70
CA ARG A 229 -4.08 16.59 -8.30
C ARG A 229 -3.44 17.90 -7.87
N THR A 230 -3.74 18.97 -8.60
CA THR A 230 -3.20 20.32 -8.34
C THR A 230 -3.69 20.87 -7.01
N GLN A 231 -4.97 20.66 -6.67
CA GLN A 231 -5.55 21.12 -5.41
C GLN A 231 -5.41 20.10 -4.27
N ARG A 232 -4.86 18.91 -4.55
CA ARG A 232 -4.74 17.78 -3.61
C ARG A 232 -6.08 17.49 -2.92
N SER A 233 -7.14 17.44 -3.73
CA SER A 233 -8.51 17.25 -3.26
C SER A 233 -9.21 16.15 -4.04
N SER A 234 -10.19 15.52 -3.39
CA SER A 234 -11.08 14.56 -4.03
C SER A 234 -12.44 14.56 -3.39
N PHE A 235 -13.42 14.11 -4.16
CA PHE A 235 -14.71 13.65 -3.70
C PHE A 235 -14.95 12.29 -4.32
N VAL A 236 -15.17 11.26 -3.50
CA VAL A 236 -15.45 9.92 -3.96
C VAL A 236 -16.70 9.40 -3.28
N ARG A 237 -17.65 8.89 -4.06
CA ARG A 237 -18.86 8.23 -3.59
C ARG A 237 -18.80 6.76 -3.95
N ILE A 238 -18.91 5.90 -2.94
CA ILE A 238 -18.87 4.43 -3.08
C ILE A 238 -20.23 3.87 -2.68
N ALA A 239 -21.00 3.40 -3.66
CA ALA A 239 -22.24 2.67 -3.44
C ALA A 239 -21.97 1.16 -3.44
N ARG A 240 -22.51 0.43 -2.45
CA ARG A 240 -22.38 -1.02 -2.30
C ARG A 240 -23.75 -1.66 -2.10
N GLY A 241 -24.21 -2.43 -3.08
CA GLY A 241 -25.59 -2.91 -3.10
C GLY A 241 -26.61 -1.76 -3.19
N GLN A 242 -27.86 -2.02 -2.81
CA GLN A 242 -28.93 -1.02 -2.90
C GLN A 242 -28.91 0.02 -1.75
N ASP A 243 -28.31 -0.32 -0.59
CA ASP A 243 -28.55 0.46 0.62
C ASP A 243 -27.31 1.03 1.32
N ARG A 244 -26.08 0.67 0.93
CA ARG A 244 -24.87 1.16 1.63
C ARG A 244 -24.10 2.15 0.76
N VAL A 245 -23.91 3.36 1.27
CA VAL A 245 -23.15 4.43 0.60
C VAL A 245 -22.10 4.95 1.56
N GLU A 246 -20.91 5.19 1.03
CA GLU A 246 -19.86 5.95 1.70
C GLU A 246 -19.45 7.11 0.81
N GLU A 247 -19.20 8.26 1.41
CA GLU A 247 -18.67 9.43 0.70
C GLU A 247 -17.38 9.87 1.37
N HIS A 248 -16.39 10.21 0.56
CA HIS A 248 -15.06 10.60 1.02
C HIS A 248 -14.71 11.94 0.39
N ALA A 249 -14.60 12.97 1.22
CA ALA A 249 -14.08 14.27 0.84
C ALA A 249 -12.65 14.39 1.35
N THR A 250 -11.71 14.71 0.48
CA THR A 250 -10.32 14.98 0.88
C THR A 250 -9.92 16.39 0.45
N ARG A 251 -9.25 17.11 1.35
CA ARG A 251 -8.68 18.43 1.08
C ARG A 251 -7.56 18.73 2.06
N ASN A 252 -6.45 19.28 1.55
CA ASN A 252 -5.33 19.78 2.36
C ASN A 252 -4.82 18.77 3.41
N GLY A 253 -4.61 17.51 3.01
CA GLY A 253 -4.09 16.47 3.90
C GLY A 253 -5.07 15.99 4.98
N SER A 254 -6.35 16.31 4.84
CA SER A 254 -7.41 15.79 5.71
C SER A 254 -8.49 15.11 4.87
N SER A 255 -9.04 14.01 5.39
CA SER A 255 -10.14 13.28 4.78
C SER A 255 -11.33 13.24 5.74
N LEU A 256 -12.53 13.48 5.21
CA LEU A 256 -13.82 13.33 5.87
C LEU A 256 -14.56 12.20 5.16
N SER A 257 -14.74 11.08 5.87
CA SER A 257 -15.56 9.95 5.42
C SER A 257 -16.95 10.06 6.06
N LEU A 258 -17.99 9.97 5.25
CA LEU A 258 -19.38 10.07 5.63
C LEU A 258 -20.06 8.71 5.43
N TYR A 259 -20.90 8.35 6.38
CA TYR A 259 -21.70 7.13 6.39
C TYR A 259 -23.19 7.52 6.54
N PRO A 260 -23.86 7.94 5.44
CA PRO A 260 -25.19 8.56 5.50
C PRO A 260 -26.26 7.73 6.22
N GLN A 261 -26.26 6.42 6.01
CA GLN A 261 -27.23 5.50 6.60
C GLN A 261 -27.09 5.42 8.12
N ALA A 262 -25.86 5.46 8.62
CA ALA A 262 -25.57 5.45 10.05
C ALA A 262 -25.62 6.84 10.68
N LYS A 263 -25.81 7.90 9.88
CA LYS A 263 -25.63 9.31 10.29
C LYS A 263 -24.32 9.49 11.06
N ALA A 264 -23.24 8.95 10.52
CA ALA A 264 -21.94 8.93 11.17
C ALA A 264 -20.83 9.44 10.25
N TYR A 265 -19.75 9.95 10.83
CA TYR A 265 -18.61 10.43 10.07
C TYR A 265 -17.28 10.11 10.76
N LYS A 266 -16.21 10.04 9.97
CA LYS A 266 -14.84 9.87 10.44
C LYS A 266 -13.94 10.90 9.78
N THR A 267 -13.08 11.54 10.58
CA THR A 267 -12.04 12.43 10.07
C THR A 267 -10.69 11.77 10.24
N THR A 268 -9.87 11.82 9.20
CA THR A 268 -8.53 11.22 9.17
C THR A 268 -7.52 12.25 8.69
N LEU A 269 -6.40 12.38 9.40
CA LEU A 269 -5.24 13.13 8.92
C LEU A 269 -4.40 12.22 8.01
N LEU A 270 -4.07 12.72 6.83
CA LEU A 270 -3.25 12.04 5.86
C LEU A 270 -1.80 12.51 6.02
N ALA A 271 -0.85 11.58 5.95
CA ALA A 271 0.55 11.91 5.86
C ALA A 271 0.82 12.59 4.50
N ASP A 272 1.57 13.70 4.52
CA ASP A 272 2.07 14.32 3.31
C ASP A 272 3.36 13.62 2.87
N LEU A 273 3.23 12.71 1.91
CA LEU A 273 4.34 11.87 1.47
C LEU A 273 4.87 12.31 0.10
N PRO A 274 6.19 12.50 -0.03
CA PRO A 274 6.79 12.64 -1.35
C PRO A 274 6.57 11.36 -2.17
N ALA A 275 6.61 11.49 -3.49
CA ALA A 275 6.66 10.31 -4.35
C ALA A 275 7.94 9.52 -4.01
N PRO A 276 7.86 8.18 -3.93
CA PRO A 276 9.05 7.38 -3.67
C PRO A 276 10.03 7.51 -4.83
N GLY A 277 11.32 7.65 -4.50
CA GLY A 277 12.42 7.58 -5.46
C GLY A 277 12.80 6.14 -5.81
N GLY A 278 13.53 5.99 -6.92
CA GLY A 278 14.11 4.70 -7.32
C GLY A 278 13.14 3.65 -7.89
N PRO A 279 13.57 2.38 -7.99
CA PRO A 279 12.77 1.29 -8.54
C PRO A 279 11.51 1.03 -7.72
N ARG A 280 10.37 0.86 -8.41
CA ARG A 280 9.07 0.62 -7.78
C ARG A 280 8.73 -0.87 -7.61
N VAL A 281 9.49 -1.73 -8.27
CA VAL A 281 9.43 -3.19 -8.15
C VAL A 281 10.85 -3.73 -8.19
N TYR A 282 11.23 -4.53 -7.20
CA TYR A 282 12.56 -5.16 -7.15
C TYR A 282 12.56 -6.40 -6.25
N ARG A 283 13.71 -7.09 -6.19
CA ARG A 283 13.97 -8.19 -5.26
C ARG A 283 14.99 -7.76 -4.22
N ASN A 284 14.71 -7.99 -2.94
CA ASN A 284 15.65 -7.67 -1.86
C ASN A 284 16.76 -8.73 -1.75
N ALA A 285 17.72 -8.53 -0.84
CA ALA A 285 18.84 -9.44 -0.53
C ALA A 285 18.47 -10.93 -0.35
N ARG A 286 17.22 -11.22 0.01
CA ARG A 286 16.67 -12.57 0.24
C ARG A 286 15.87 -13.10 -0.96
N CYS A 287 15.94 -12.44 -2.12
CA CYS A 287 15.09 -12.67 -3.28
C CYS A 287 13.58 -12.51 -3.01
N GLU A 288 13.20 -11.79 -1.96
CA GLU A 288 11.80 -11.49 -1.68
C GLU A 288 11.36 -10.32 -2.56
N ALA A 289 10.14 -10.39 -3.10
CA ALA A 289 9.59 -9.32 -3.92
C ALA A 289 9.29 -8.10 -3.04
N VAL A 290 9.62 -6.92 -3.55
CA VAL A 290 9.28 -5.65 -2.92
C VAL A 290 8.55 -4.77 -3.92
N PHE A 291 7.42 -4.23 -3.46
CA PHE A 291 6.51 -3.39 -4.21
C PHE A 291 6.40 -2.05 -3.49
N VAL A 292 6.82 -0.99 -4.17
CA VAL A 292 6.81 0.35 -3.60
C VAL A 292 5.62 1.11 -4.17
N HIS A 293 4.60 1.31 -3.35
CA HIS A 293 3.45 2.15 -3.66
C HIS A 293 3.80 3.63 -3.51
N ARG A 294 3.10 4.47 -4.27
CA ARG A 294 3.09 5.91 -4.14
C ARG A 294 1.84 6.28 -3.36
N GLY A 295 2.00 7.06 -2.31
CA GLY A 295 0.87 7.62 -1.58
C GLY A 295 0.00 8.49 -2.48
N ASP A 296 -1.31 8.36 -2.34
CA ASP A 296 -2.24 9.22 -3.05
C ASP A 296 -2.52 10.50 -2.25
N ALA A 297 -1.84 11.58 -2.62
CA ALA A 297 -2.00 12.90 -2.02
C ALA A 297 -3.42 13.50 -2.19
N SER A 298 -4.23 13.02 -3.14
CA SER A 298 -5.64 13.43 -3.27
C SER A 298 -6.58 12.59 -2.42
N GLY A 299 -6.13 11.49 -1.82
CA GLY A 299 -6.95 10.60 -0.97
C GLY A 299 -8.18 10.03 -1.68
N ALA A 300 -8.09 9.75 -2.98
CA ALA A 300 -9.17 9.29 -3.84
C ALA A 300 -9.38 7.77 -3.71
N ILE A 301 -9.78 7.34 -2.51
CA ILE A 301 -9.99 5.94 -2.15
C ILE A 301 -10.92 5.22 -3.14
N GLY A 302 -10.54 4.05 -3.65
CA GLY A 302 -11.34 3.30 -4.61
C GLY A 302 -11.14 3.75 -6.06
N ALA A 303 -11.10 5.06 -6.31
CA ALA A 303 -10.77 5.61 -7.63
C ALA A 303 -9.32 5.31 -8.03
N ASP A 304 -8.42 5.17 -7.05
CA ASP A 304 -7.03 4.75 -7.23
C ASP A 304 -6.89 3.41 -7.97
N ASN A 305 -7.87 2.50 -7.88
CA ASN A 305 -7.87 1.27 -8.71
C ASN A 305 -7.89 1.56 -10.24
N VAL A 306 -8.32 2.76 -10.64
CA VAL A 306 -8.45 3.20 -12.04
C VAL A 306 -7.39 4.22 -12.42
N ILE A 307 -7.31 5.33 -11.67
CA ILE A 307 -6.50 6.49 -12.03
C ILE A 307 -5.09 6.47 -11.43
N ALA A 308 -4.81 5.50 -10.55
CA ALA A 308 -3.50 5.22 -9.97
C ALA A 308 -3.29 3.69 -9.78
N PRO A 309 -3.39 2.87 -10.85
CA PRO A 309 -3.63 1.41 -10.76
C PRO A 309 -2.38 0.59 -10.38
N GLN A 310 -1.71 0.97 -9.29
CA GLN A 310 -0.37 0.48 -8.91
C GLN A 310 -0.35 -1.03 -8.62
N ASN A 311 -1.33 -1.56 -7.89
CA ASN A 311 -1.41 -3.01 -7.64
C ASN A 311 -1.46 -3.81 -8.95
N TYR A 312 -2.25 -3.34 -9.92
CA TYR A 312 -2.40 -4.00 -11.21
C TYR A 312 -1.15 -3.84 -12.09
N ALA A 313 -0.44 -2.72 -11.96
CA ALA A 313 0.86 -2.55 -12.60
C ALA A 313 1.86 -3.60 -12.10
N PHE A 314 1.87 -3.91 -10.80
CA PHE A 314 2.74 -4.95 -10.23
C PHE A 314 2.44 -6.36 -10.74
N TRP A 315 1.21 -6.63 -11.21
CA TRP A 315 0.88 -7.92 -11.84
C TRP A 315 1.60 -8.14 -13.17
N LEU A 316 2.10 -7.08 -13.79
CA LEU A 316 2.82 -7.16 -15.06
C LEU A 316 4.25 -7.72 -14.90
N SER A 317 4.74 -7.86 -13.67
CA SER A 317 6.06 -8.39 -13.33
C SER A 317 6.17 -9.93 -13.41
N THR A 318 5.13 -10.63 -13.86
CA THR A 318 5.18 -12.10 -14.07
C THR A 318 5.66 -12.44 -15.48
N GLU A 319 6.24 -13.62 -15.66
CA GLU A 319 6.75 -14.07 -16.97
C GLU A 319 5.62 -14.36 -17.98
N ASP A 320 4.42 -14.68 -17.50
CA ASP A 320 3.26 -15.06 -18.31
C ASP A 320 2.40 -13.86 -18.74
N VAL A 321 3.01 -12.75 -19.16
CA VAL A 321 2.31 -11.51 -19.55
C VAL A 321 2.63 -11.13 -20.99
N ARG A 322 1.61 -10.77 -21.78
CA ARG A 322 1.78 -10.35 -23.17
C ARG A 322 0.79 -9.26 -23.59
N ILE A 323 1.23 -8.44 -24.55
CA ILE A 323 0.32 -7.55 -25.28
C ILE A 323 -0.58 -8.41 -26.17
N ALA A 324 -1.87 -8.35 -25.92
CA ALA A 324 -2.91 -9.08 -26.65
C ALA A 324 -3.53 -8.24 -27.79
N GLY A 325 -3.22 -6.95 -27.87
CA GLY A 325 -3.64 -6.07 -28.96
C GLY A 325 -3.81 -4.63 -28.50
N ARG A 326 -4.50 -3.83 -29.32
CA ARG A 326 -4.96 -2.48 -29.01
C ARG A 326 -6.45 -2.38 -29.22
N GLN A 327 -7.12 -1.54 -28.45
CA GLN A 327 -8.54 -1.32 -28.55
C GLN A 327 -8.89 0.11 -28.11
N ARG A 328 -9.88 0.70 -28.77
CA ARG A 328 -10.46 1.96 -28.32
C ARG A 328 -11.56 1.72 -27.29
N LEU A 329 -11.45 2.34 -26.11
CA LEU A 329 -12.46 2.30 -25.04
C LEU A 329 -12.66 3.70 -24.47
N LEU A 330 -13.93 4.08 -24.21
CA LEU A 330 -14.28 5.41 -23.68
C LEU A 330 -13.70 6.57 -24.51
N GLY A 331 -13.57 6.37 -25.83
CA GLY A 331 -12.97 7.33 -26.75
C GLY A 331 -11.43 7.38 -26.76
N ARG A 332 -10.76 6.53 -25.96
CA ARG A 332 -9.30 6.53 -25.75
C ARG A 332 -8.65 5.27 -26.30
N GLU A 333 -7.40 5.39 -26.77
CA GLU A 333 -6.61 4.24 -27.21
C GLU A 333 -6.06 3.48 -26.01
N ALA A 334 -6.23 2.16 -25.99
CA ALA A 334 -5.80 1.31 -24.90
C ALA A 334 -4.99 0.11 -25.39
N THR A 335 -3.86 -0.13 -24.73
CA THR A 335 -3.12 -1.39 -24.85
C THR A 335 -3.84 -2.47 -24.05
N VAL A 336 -4.10 -3.58 -24.71
CA VAL A 336 -4.74 -4.75 -24.10
C VAL A 336 -3.66 -5.73 -23.69
N VAL A 337 -3.58 -6.04 -22.40
CA VAL A 337 -2.64 -7.01 -21.86
C VAL A 337 -3.39 -8.22 -21.33
N ALA A 338 -2.86 -9.41 -21.58
CA ALA A 338 -3.37 -10.66 -21.02
C ALA A 338 -2.25 -11.40 -20.32
N GLY A 339 -2.57 -12.06 -19.21
CA GLY A 339 -1.62 -12.89 -18.50
C GLY A 339 -2.24 -13.92 -17.57
N LYS A 340 -1.38 -14.69 -16.92
CA LYS A 340 -1.74 -15.63 -15.87
C LYS A 340 -1.38 -15.07 -14.50
N HIS A 341 -2.20 -15.40 -13.51
CA HIS A 341 -1.85 -15.12 -12.12
C HIS A 341 -0.83 -16.14 -11.62
N ALA A 342 0.13 -15.66 -10.83
CA ALA A 342 0.95 -16.54 -10.00
C ALA A 342 0.06 -17.25 -8.97
N ASP A 343 0.52 -18.42 -8.47
CA ASP A 343 -0.23 -19.26 -7.52
C ASP A 343 -0.92 -18.46 -6.41
N TYR A 344 -0.18 -17.56 -5.76
CA TYR A 344 -0.69 -16.72 -4.68
C TYR A 344 -1.91 -15.89 -5.09
N LEU A 345 -1.77 -15.03 -6.11
CA LEU A 345 -2.86 -14.16 -6.58
C LEU A 345 -3.99 -14.98 -7.21
N GLY A 346 -3.66 -16.11 -7.85
CA GLY A 346 -4.64 -16.95 -8.50
C GLY A 346 -5.54 -17.68 -7.51
N GLU A 347 -4.97 -18.19 -6.42
CA GLU A 347 -5.71 -18.74 -5.27
C GLU A 347 -6.58 -17.65 -4.63
N LYS A 348 -5.95 -16.52 -4.28
CA LYS A 348 -6.58 -15.40 -3.58
C LYS A 348 -7.79 -14.82 -4.33
N LEU A 349 -7.62 -14.52 -5.61
CA LEU A 349 -8.65 -13.90 -6.43
C LEU A 349 -9.63 -14.92 -7.04
N GLY A 350 -9.36 -16.23 -6.86
CA GLY A 350 -10.12 -17.30 -7.50
C GLY A 350 -10.05 -17.24 -9.03
N ALA A 351 -8.93 -16.80 -9.60
CA ALA A 351 -8.78 -16.54 -11.02
C ALA A 351 -7.46 -17.12 -11.56
N ALA A 352 -7.52 -17.81 -12.69
CA ALA A 352 -6.32 -18.33 -13.35
C ALA A 352 -5.69 -17.30 -14.30
N THR A 353 -6.51 -16.47 -14.93
CA THR A 353 -6.06 -15.51 -15.96
C THR A 353 -6.64 -14.13 -15.71
N PHE A 354 -5.97 -13.13 -16.26
CA PHE A 354 -6.45 -11.76 -16.29
C PHE A 354 -6.30 -11.15 -17.68
N ARG A 355 -7.14 -10.16 -17.95
CA ARG A 355 -7.03 -9.27 -19.11
C ARG A 355 -7.32 -7.85 -18.68
N MET A 356 -6.43 -6.93 -18.98
CA MET A 356 -6.55 -5.51 -18.65
C MET A 356 -6.43 -4.63 -19.89
N TRP A 357 -7.14 -3.50 -19.87
CA TRP A 357 -7.11 -2.47 -20.89
C TRP A 357 -6.57 -1.20 -20.24
N VAL A 358 -5.40 -0.77 -20.66
CA VAL A 358 -4.66 0.32 -20.05
C VAL A 358 -4.58 1.46 -21.05
N ASP A 359 -4.96 2.67 -20.64
CA ASP A 359 -4.88 3.88 -21.46
C ASP A 359 -3.44 4.13 -21.91
N ASP A 360 -3.23 4.24 -23.22
CA ASP A 360 -1.88 4.37 -23.79
C ASP A 360 -1.19 5.68 -23.36
N LYS A 361 -1.99 6.73 -23.12
CA LYS A 361 -1.50 8.06 -22.78
C LYS A 361 -1.21 8.22 -21.29
N THR A 362 -2.16 7.84 -20.42
CA THR A 362 -2.07 8.11 -18.99
C THR A 362 -1.68 6.90 -18.14
N GLY A 363 -1.73 5.67 -18.67
CA GLY A 363 -1.55 4.48 -17.85
C GLY A 363 -2.73 4.14 -16.94
N ALA A 364 -3.87 4.84 -17.05
CA ALA A 364 -5.07 4.53 -16.29
C ALA A 364 -5.69 3.17 -16.71
N LEU A 365 -6.27 2.45 -15.77
CA LEU A 365 -6.92 1.17 -16.02
C LEU A 365 -8.37 1.39 -16.46
N LEU A 366 -8.68 1.16 -17.74
CA LEU A 366 -10.02 1.36 -18.29
C LEU A 366 -10.93 0.16 -18.11
N ARG A 367 -10.34 -1.04 -18.02
CA ARG A 367 -11.06 -2.28 -17.78
C ARG A 367 -10.11 -3.37 -17.26
N LEU A 368 -10.63 -4.25 -16.41
CA LEU A 368 -9.95 -5.46 -15.97
C LEU A 368 -10.97 -6.60 -15.85
N VAL A 369 -10.60 -7.79 -16.32
CA VAL A 369 -11.41 -9.00 -16.16
C VAL A 369 -10.51 -10.17 -15.77
N GLY A 370 -10.84 -10.82 -14.66
CA GLY A 370 -10.24 -12.07 -14.23
C GLY A 370 -11.15 -13.26 -14.46
N ARG A 371 -10.58 -14.38 -14.94
CA ARG A 371 -11.34 -15.62 -15.18
C ARG A 371 -10.74 -16.80 -14.43
N ASP A 372 -11.60 -17.63 -13.86
CA ASP A 372 -11.22 -18.90 -13.23
C ASP A 372 -10.84 -19.97 -14.28
N ARG A 373 -10.50 -21.17 -13.80
CA ARG A 373 -10.08 -22.29 -14.66
C ARG A 373 -11.19 -22.80 -15.58
N THR A 374 -12.46 -22.51 -15.29
CA THR A 374 -13.62 -22.85 -16.13
C THR A 374 -13.93 -21.77 -17.16
N GLY A 375 -13.23 -20.63 -17.09
CA GLY A 375 -13.48 -19.46 -17.93
C GLY A 375 -14.54 -18.52 -17.39
N ALA A 376 -15.15 -18.78 -16.22
CA ALA A 376 -16.12 -17.89 -15.61
C ALA A 376 -15.43 -16.65 -14.99
N VAL A 377 -16.13 -15.50 -14.99
CA VAL A 377 -15.58 -14.24 -14.49
C VAL A 377 -15.51 -14.25 -12.96
N ALA A 378 -14.31 -14.23 -12.40
CA ALA A 378 -14.07 -14.20 -10.95
C ALA A 378 -14.09 -12.77 -10.39
N TYR A 379 -13.59 -11.82 -11.18
CA TYR A 379 -13.62 -10.40 -10.84
C TYR A 379 -13.64 -9.52 -12.09
N SER A 380 -14.11 -8.29 -11.95
CA SER A 380 -14.02 -7.26 -12.98
C SER A 380 -13.89 -5.85 -12.40
N ILE A 381 -13.28 -4.97 -13.19
CA ILE A 381 -13.32 -3.52 -13.05
C ILE A 381 -13.77 -3.00 -14.41
N ASP A 382 -14.89 -2.30 -14.45
CA ASP A 382 -15.47 -1.80 -15.69
C ASP A 382 -15.70 -0.29 -15.52
N VAL A 383 -14.83 0.52 -16.14
CA VAL A 383 -14.96 1.99 -16.11
C VAL A 383 -16.11 2.39 -17.02
N ARG A 384 -17.07 3.12 -16.46
CA ARG A 384 -18.27 3.63 -17.15
C ARG A 384 -17.99 4.97 -17.81
N GLU A 385 -17.29 5.85 -17.11
CA GLU A 385 -16.90 7.18 -17.59
C GLU A 385 -15.50 7.53 -17.08
N LEU A 386 -14.69 8.18 -17.91
CA LEU A 386 -13.41 8.76 -17.50
C LEU A 386 -13.03 9.94 -18.37
N ARG A 387 -12.84 11.10 -17.74
CA ARG A 387 -12.36 12.32 -18.35
C ARG A 387 -11.18 12.86 -17.54
N PHE A 388 -10.16 13.34 -18.24
CA PHE A 388 -8.97 13.96 -17.64
C PHE A 388 -8.86 15.41 -18.08
N ASP A 389 -8.19 16.22 -17.27
CA ASP A 389 -7.84 17.62 -17.58
C ASP A 389 -9.06 18.48 -17.96
N THR A 390 -10.16 18.24 -17.28
CA THR A 390 -11.45 18.93 -17.44
C THR A 390 -11.44 20.37 -16.94
N GLY A 391 -10.40 20.78 -16.20
CA GLY A 391 -10.36 22.10 -15.57
C GLY A 391 -11.17 22.15 -14.27
N LEU A 392 -11.30 21.01 -13.59
CA LEU A 392 -12.08 20.87 -12.37
C LEU A 392 -11.52 21.73 -11.23
N GLU A 393 -12.37 22.57 -10.65
CA GLU A 393 -12.08 23.30 -9.41
C GLU A 393 -12.81 22.68 -8.21
N LEU A 394 -12.21 21.65 -7.63
CA LEU A 394 -12.83 20.85 -6.58
C LEU A 394 -12.55 21.37 -5.17
N LYS A 395 -13.57 21.96 -4.54
CA LYS A 395 -13.53 22.46 -3.16
C LYS A 395 -14.57 21.72 -2.29
N PRO A 396 -14.33 20.46 -1.93
CA PRO A 396 -15.31 19.69 -1.20
C PRO A 396 -15.46 20.26 0.22
N SER A 397 -16.67 20.16 0.78
CA SER A 397 -16.92 20.54 2.16
C SER A 397 -16.20 19.57 3.10
N MET A 398 -15.51 20.13 4.10
CA MET A 398 -14.89 19.37 5.19
C MET A 398 -15.67 19.52 6.51
N ALA A 399 -16.86 20.14 6.45
CA ALA A 399 -17.71 20.30 7.62
C ALA A 399 -18.47 19.01 7.92
N ALA A 400 -18.41 18.56 9.18
CA ALA A 400 -19.23 17.45 9.64
C ALA A 400 -20.73 17.84 9.57
N PRO A 401 -21.61 16.98 9.05
CA PRO A 401 -23.04 17.25 9.03
C PRO A 401 -23.60 17.40 10.46
N GLN A 402 -24.53 18.34 10.63
CA GLN A 402 -25.17 18.58 11.93
C GLN A 402 -25.97 17.35 12.38
N GLY A 403 -25.84 16.99 13.66
CA GLY A 403 -26.56 15.87 14.27
C GLY A 403 -26.00 14.48 13.93
N TRP A 404 -24.85 14.40 13.27
CA TRP A 404 -24.19 13.13 12.98
C TRP A 404 -23.18 12.76 14.07
N SER A 405 -23.03 11.46 14.32
CA SER A 405 -22.11 10.92 15.31
C SER A 405 -20.69 10.78 14.74
N ARG A 406 -19.70 11.25 15.49
CA ARG A 406 -18.30 11.00 15.14
C ARG A 406 -17.93 9.56 15.49
N LEU A 407 -17.40 8.82 14.53
CA LEU A 407 -16.74 7.55 14.78
C LEU A 407 -15.35 7.85 15.35
N GLU A 408 -15.06 7.35 16.55
CA GLU A 408 -13.75 7.54 17.17
C GLU A 408 -12.66 6.87 16.32
N THR A 409 -11.54 7.58 16.18
CA THR A 409 -10.29 7.03 15.69
C THR A 409 -9.55 6.63 16.96
N ARG A 410 -9.60 5.35 17.32
CA ARG A 410 -8.84 4.83 18.47
C ARG A 410 -7.50 4.32 18.03
#